data_AF-A0A917GRP0-F1
#
_entry.id   AF-A0A917GRP0-F1
#
_cell.length_a   1.000
_cell.length_b   1.000
_cell.length_c   1.000
_cell.angle_alpha   90.00
_cell.angle_beta   90.00
_cell.angle_gamma   90.00
#
_symmetry.space_group_name_H-M   'P 1'
#
loop_
_entity.id
_entity.type
_entity.pdbx_description
1 polymer ?
#
loop_
_entity_poly.entity_id
_entity_poly.type
_entity_poly.pdbx_seq_one_letter_code
_entity_poly.pdbx_strand_id
1 'polypeptide(L)'
;MKQFYIPGLAFLAAAVLLAIGYSGLDLPNQARVHDCSGECYEQYVAENGTILEQQRAAAEAAASASPAELGREAFGACQACHGADGSGGVGPSLVGQSQEFVVEALTAYKNRETRGPQSSVMYATAGGLSETDMSNLGAYVETL
;
A
#
# COMPACT_ATOMS: atom_id res chain seq x y z
N MET A 1 -16.96 20.46 58.16
CA MET A 1 -17.33 19.26 57.37
C MET A 1 -18.39 19.71 56.37
N LYS A 2 -18.41 19.44 55.08
CA LYS A 2 -17.51 18.84 54.08
C LYS A 2 -18.27 19.06 52.75
N GLN A 3 -17.56 19.48 51.70
CA GLN A 3 -17.90 19.43 50.26
C GLN A 3 -19.15 20.16 49.72
N PHE A 4 -18.99 21.41 49.29
CA PHE A 4 -19.73 21.94 48.13
C PHE A 4 -18.99 21.45 46.87
N TYR A 5 -19.53 20.45 46.20
CA TYR A 5 -19.05 19.97 44.90
C TYR A 5 -19.67 20.83 43.80
N ILE A 6 -18.87 21.71 43.18
CA ILE A 6 -19.29 22.53 42.04
C ILE A 6 -18.83 21.82 40.75
N PRO A 7 -19.71 21.12 40.02
CA PRO A 7 -19.32 20.26 38.88
C PRO A 7 -18.84 21.04 37.65
N GLY A 8 -18.97 22.37 37.63
CA GLY A 8 -18.59 23.20 36.48
C GLY A 8 -17.09 23.47 36.33
N LEU A 9 -16.32 23.45 37.42
CA LEU A 9 -14.88 23.79 37.36
C LEU A 9 -14.03 22.65 36.76
N ALA A 10 -14.45 21.40 36.97
CA ALA A 10 -13.75 20.22 36.47
C ALA A 10 -13.90 20.07 34.94
N PHE A 11 -15.05 20.44 34.36
CA PHE A 11 -15.28 20.40 32.92
C PHE A 11 -14.50 21.47 32.16
N LEU A 12 -14.42 22.69 32.70
CA LEU A 12 -13.61 23.76 32.11
C LEU A 12 -12.10 23.43 32.16
N ALA A 13 -11.62 22.84 33.26
CA ALA A 13 -10.23 22.41 33.36
C ALA A 13 -9.89 21.30 32.35
N ALA A 14 -10.78 20.33 32.12
CA ALA A 14 -10.59 19.27 31.13
C ALA A 14 -10.60 19.79 29.68
N ALA A 15 -11.50 20.74 29.35
CA ALA A 15 -11.55 21.35 28.03
C ALA A 15 -10.32 22.23 27.73
N VAL A 16 -9.81 22.95 28.74
CA VAL A 16 -8.59 23.77 28.62
C VAL A 16 -7.33 22.89 28.53
N LEU A 17 -7.25 21.77 29.26
CA LEU A 17 -6.14 20.82 29.13
C LEU A 17 -6.14 20.08 27.78
N LEU A 18 -7.31 19.75 27.24
CA LEU A 18 -7.44 19.20 25.88
C LEU A 18 -7.08 20.25 24.82
N ALA A 19 -7.49 21.51 24.97
CA ALA A 19 -7.15 22.57 24.03
C ALA A 19 -5.66 22.98 24.08
N ILE A 20 -5.05 23.03 25.26
CA ILE A 20 -3.61 23.29 25.43
C ILE A 20 -2.80 22.08 24.94
N GLY A 21 -3.29 20.86 25.15
CA GLY A 21 -2.71 19.64 24.60
C GLY A 21 -2.78 19.58 23.07
N TYR A 22 -3.88 20.03 22.45
CA TYR A 22 -4.05 20.00 20.99
C TYR A 22 -3.28 21.12 20.28
N SER A 23 -3.18 22.30 20.89
CA SER A 23 -2.43 23.43 20.33
C SER A 23 -0.91 23.28 20.53
N GLY A 24 -0.49 22.32 21.36
CA GLY A 24 0.91 21.91 21.57
C GLY A 24 1.26 20.55 20.94
N LEU A 25 0.36 19.95 20.15
CA LEU A 25 0.65 18.80 19.30
C LEU A 25 1.17 19.25 17.92
N ASP A 26 1.91 20.36 17.87
CA ASP A 26 3.04 20.40 16.95
C ASP A 26 4.02 19.35 17.46
N LEU A 27 4.01 18.16 16.85
CA LEU A 27 5.12 17.22 16.99
C LEU A 27 6.27 17.86 16.21
N PRO A 28 7.24 18.52 16.87
CA PRO A 28 8.38 19.02 16.14
C PRO A 28 9.06 17.76 15.58
N ASN A 29 9.19 17.68 14.26
CA ASN A 29 9.79 16.55 13.55
C ASN A 29 8.86 15.35 13.21
N GLN A 30 7.56 15.60 12.95
CA GLN A 30 6.73 14.64 12.22
C GLN A 30 6.18 15.34 10.97
N ALA A 31 6.80 15.09 9.82
CA ALA A 31 6.35 15.64 8.55
C ALA A 31 4.93 15.12 8.25
N ARG A 32 3.92 15.99 8.43
CA ARG A 32 2.65 15.86 7.73
C ARG A 32 2.98 16.14 6.26
N VAL A 33 3.10 15.10 5.44
CA VAL A 33 3.51 15.18 4.02
C VAL A 33 2.62 16.12 3.20
N HIS A 34 1.44 16.46 3.71
CA HIS A 34 0.47 17.29 3.02
C HIS A 34 0.63 18.82 3.20
N ASP A 35 1.49 19.31 4.11
CA ASP A 35 1.58 20.76 4.41
C ASP A 35 3.03 21.34 4.44
N CYS A 36 4.03 20.61 3.97
CA CYS A 36 5.43 21.06 4.03
C CYS A 36 5.69 22.18 3.00
N SER A 37 5.86 23.42 3.47
CA SER A 37 6.22 24.60 2.66
C SER A 37 7.35 25.39 3.33
N GLY A 38 8.03 26.28 2.59
CA GLY A 38 9.16 27.07 3.10
C GLY A 38 10.37 26.19 3.48
N GLU A 39 10.99 26.48 4.63
CA GLU A 39 12.22 25.79 5.11
C GLU A 39 12.05 24.26 5.21
N CYS A 40 10.87 23.77 5.56
CA CYS A 40 10.55 22.35 5.57
C CYS A 40 10.73 21.72 4.18
N TYR A 41 10.25 22.39 3.13
CA TYR A 41 10.36 21.89 1.76
C TYR A 41 11.80 21.98 1.24
N GLU A 42 12.51 23.06 1.59
CA GLU A 42 13.93 23.20 1.23
C GLU A 42 14.79 22.09 1.85
N GLN A 43 14.56 21.77 3.12
CA GLN A 43 15.23 20.66 3.79
C GLN A 43 14.86 19.30 3.16
N TYR A 44 13.56 19.08 2.87
CA TYR A 44 13.11 17.86 2.20
C TYR A 44 13.80 17.67 0.84
N VAL A 45 13.87 18.72 0.02
CA VAL A 45 14.53 18.68 -1.30
C VAL A 45 16.03 18.46 -1.16
N ALA A 46 16.68 19.07 -0.16
CA ALA A 46 18.10 18.85 0.08
C ALA A 46 18.42 17.40 0.48
N GLU A 47 17.53 16.75 1.23
CA GLU A 47 17.70 15.37 1.69
C GLU A 47 17.25 14.32 0.65
N ASN A 48 16.15 14.57 -0.07
CA ASN A 48 15.46 13.56 -0.88
C ASN A 48 15.36 13.90 -2.38
N GLY A 49 15.78 15.09 -2.79
CA GLY A 49 15.53 15.63 -4.12
C GLY A 49 14.10 16.15 -4.31
N THR A 50 13.87 16.79 -5.44
CA THR A 50 12.54 17.25 -5.86
C THR A 50 11.64 16.08 -6.23
N ILE A 51 10.33 16.30 -6.21
CA ILE A 51 9.34 15.30 -6.65
C ILE A 51 9.63 14.80 -8.07
N LEU A 52 10.05 15.68 -8.98
CA LEU A 52 10.38 15.31 -10.36
C LEU A 52 11.63 14.43 -10.44
N GLU A 53 12.65 14.71 -9.64
CA GLU A 53 13.87 13.88 -9.57
C GLU A 53 13.55 12.50 -8.99
N GLN A 54 12.72 12.44 -7.95
CA GLN A 54 12.26 11.19 -7.35
C GLN A 54 11.44 10.36 -8.33
N GLN A 55 10.50 10.97 -9.04
CA GLN A 55 9.71 10.29 -10.07
C GLN A 55 10.59 9.77 -11.20
N ARG A 56 11.59 10.54 -11.62
CA ARG A 56 12.54 10.11 -12.64
C ARG A 56 13.40 8.94 -12.16
N ALA A 57 13.91 9.00 -10.93
CA ALA A 57 14.70 7.91 -10.34
C ALA A 57 13.86 6.64 -10.21
N ALA A 58 12.60 6.74 -9.79
CA ALA A 58 11.68 5.61 -9.73
C ALA A 58 11.41 5.03 -11.13
N ALA A 59 11.23 5.87 -12.15
CA ALA A 59 11.06 5.43 -13.53
C ALA A 59 12.32 4.75 -14.09
N GLU A 60 13.52 5.29 -13.81
CA GLU A 60 14.79 4.69 -14.20
C GLU A 60 15.01 3.33 -13.50
N ALA A 61 14.68 3.23 -12.20
CA ALA A 61 14.73 1.98 -11.45
C ALA A 61 13.77 0.94 -12.05
N ALA A 62 12.51 1.31 -12.30
CA ALA A 62 11.51 0.45 -12.92
C ALA A 62 11.93 0.00 -14.34
N ALA A 63 12.56 0.89 -15.12
CA ALA A 63 13.05 0.56 -16.46
C ALA A 63 14.22 -0.44 -16.46
N SER A 64 15.00 -0.49 -15.36
CA SER A 64 16.12 -1.42 -15.19
C SER A 64 15.75 -2.73 -14.47
N ALA A 65 14.56 -2.81 -13.87
CA ALA A 65 14.11 -3.96 -13.12
C ALA A 65 13.73 -5.13 -14.05
N SER A 66 14.01 -6.36 -13.60
CA SER A 66 13.54 -7.56 -14.28
C SER A 66 12.02 -7.73 -14.12
N PRO A 67 11.36 -8.48 -15.03
CA PRO A 67 9.94 -8.81 -14.89
C PRO A 67 9.57 -9.43 -13.54
N ALA A 68 10.43 -10.29 -12.99
CA ALA A 68 10.20 -10.92 -11.69
C ALA A 68 10.32 -9.93 -10.52
N GLU A 69 11.18 -8.92 -10.61
CA GLU A 69 11.27 -7.87 -9.58
C GLU A 69 10.05 -6.96 -9.58
N LEU A 70 9.60 -6.54 -10.77
CA LEU A 70 8.36 -5.79 -10.94
C LEU A 70 7.14 -6.61 -10.48
N GLY A 71 7.15 -7.92 -10.80
CA GLY A 71 6.13 -8.86 -10.36
C GLY A 71 6.08 -9.02 -8.85
N ARG A 72 7.24 -9.08 -8.17
CA ARG A 72 7.33 -9.15 -6.71
C ARG A 72 6.71 -7.93 -6.03
N GLU A 73 6.97 -6.74 -6.57
CA GLU A 73 6.38 -5.50 -6.06
C GLU A 73 4.84 -5.51 -6.23
N ALA A 74 4.36 -5.85 -7.44
CA ALA A 74 2.94 -5.95 -7.74
C ALA A 74 2.22 -7.04 -6.90
N PHE A 75 2.92 -8.13 -6.58
CA PHE A 75 2.38 -9.25 -5.81
C PHE A 75 1.94 -8.85 -4.39
N GLY A 76 2.38 -7.71 -3.87
CA GLY A 76 1.89 -7.14 -2.60
C GLY A 76 0.36 -7.16 -2.46
N ALA A 77 -0.36 -6.87 -3.55
CA ALA A 77 -1.82 -6.89 -3.56
C ALA A 77 -2.43 -8.31 -3.52
N CYS A 78 -1.66 -9.34 -3.87
CA CYS A 78 -2.10 -10.73 -3.95
C CYS A 78 -1.96 -11.48 -2.61
N GLN A 79 -1.01 -11.03 -1.77
CA GLN A 79 -0.60 -11.72 -0.55
C GLN A 79 -1.74 -11.91 0.46
N ALA A 80 -2.70 -10.98 0.51
CA ALA A 80 -3.82 -11.04 1.44
C ALA A 80 -4.68 -12.31 1.28
N CYS A 81 -4.72 -12.89 0.08
CA CYS A 81 -5.47 -14.13 -0.18
C CYS A 81 -4.54 -15.32 -0.49
N HIS A 82 -3.46 -15.09 -1.22
CA HIS A 82 -2.56 -16.16 -1.68
C HIS A 82 -1.36 -16.41 -0.75
N GLY A 83 -1.28 -15.72 0.39
CA GLY A 83 -0.15 -15.83 1.32
C GLY A 83 1.02 -14.94 0.93
N ALA A 84 1.83 -14.54 1.92
CA ALA A 84 2.97 -13.64 1.73
C ALA A 84 4.01 -14.19 0.75
N ASP A 85 4.17 -15.50 0.73
CA ASP A 85 5.08 -16.29 -0.10
C ASP A 85 4.34 -17.09 -1.19
N GLY A 86 3.06 -16.80 -1.43
CA GLY A 86 2.25 -17.56 -2.38
C GLY A 86 1.85 -18.96 -1.90
N SER A 87 2.10 -19.33 -0.63
CA SER A 87 1.77 -20.66 -0.08
C SER A 87 0.27 -20.98 -0.02
N GLY A 88 -0.59 -19.99 -0.28
CA GLY A 88 -2.05 -20.10 -0.25
C GLY A 88 -2.67 -19.65 1.07
N GLY A 89 -3.96 -19.95 1.23
CA GLY A 89 -4.74 -19.59 2.41
C GLY A 89 -6.21 -19.44 2.03
N VAL A 90 -6.66 -18.20 1.87
CA VAL A 90 -8.00 -17.90 1.33
C VAL A 90 -8.08 -18.28 -0.15
N GLY A 91 -7.03 -17.96 -0.90
CA GLY A 91 -6.80 -18.38 -2.27
C GLY A 91 -5.94 -19.64 -2.33
N PRO A 92 -5.89 -20.30 -3.50
CA PRO A 92 -5.00 -21.44 -3.71
C PRO A 92 -3.53 -21.04 -3.59
N SER A 93 -2.68 -22.02 -3.31
CA SER A 93 -1.23 -21.87 -3.44
C SER A 93 -0.85 -21.56 -4.88
N LEU A 94 0.12 -20.67 -5.04
CA LEU A 94 0.73 -20.26 -6.30
C LEU A 94 2.15 -20.80 -6.47
N VAL A 95 2.73 -21.39 -5.42
CA VAL A 95 4.07 -22.00 -5.45
C VAL A 95 4.14 -23.08 -6.52
N GLY A 96 5.20 -23.03 -7.34
CA GLY A 96 5.42 -23.97 -8.44
C GLY A 96 4.49 -23.82 -9.64
N GLN A 97 3.68 -22.75 -9.73
CA GLN A 97 2.93 -22.44 -10.95
C GLN A 97 3.82 -21.79 -11.99
N SER A 98 3.65 -22.14 -13.27
CA SER A 98 4.40 -21.51 -14.35
C SER A 98 3.90 -20.10 -14.65
N GLN A 99 4.77 -19.27 -15.22
CA GLN A 99 4.39 -17.94 -15.69
C GLN A 99 3.22 -18.01 -16.67
N GLU A 100 3.26 -18.96 -17.61
CA GLU A 100 2.21 -19.16 -18.61
C GLU A 100 0.84 -19.44 -17.97
N PHE A 101 0.81 -20.35 -16.98
CA PHE A 101 -0.43 -20.67 -16.28
C PHE A 101 -1.01 -19.44 -15.58
N VAL A 102 -0.17 -18.64 -14.92
CA VAL A 102 -0.61 -17.44 -14.20
C VAL A 102 -1.18 -16.40 -15.16
N VAL A 103 -0.50 -16.15 -16.29
CA VAL A 103 -0.98 -15.21 -17.32
C VAL A 103 -2.31 -15.69 -17.91
N GLU A 104 -2.43 -16.98 -18.23
CA GLU A 104 -3.66 -17.55 -18.76
C GLU A 104 -4.82 -17.45 -17.76
N ALA A 105 -4.57 -17.74 -16.49
CA ALA A 105 -5.58 -17.65 -15.43
C ALA A 105 -6.04 -16.20 -15.22
N LEU A 106 -5.11 -15.25 -15.11
CA LEU A 106 -5.42 -13.83 -14.94
C LEU A 106 -6.17 -13.27 -16.17
N THR A 107 -5.79 -13.68 -17.38
CA THR A 107 -6.48 -13.28 -18.62
C THR A 107 -7.93 -13.78 -18.62
N ALA A 108 -8.15 -15.05 -18.30
CA ALA A 108 -9.48 -15.62 -18.19
C ALA A 108 -10.33 -14.89 -17.13
N TYR A 109 -9.76 -14.58 -15.96
CA TYR A 109 -10.47 -13.83 -14.91
C TYR A 109 -10.77 -12.38 -15.31
N LYS A 110 -9.87 -11.72 -16.03
CA LYS A 110 -10.10 -10.40 -16.61
C LYS A 110 -11.28 -10.41 -17.59
N ASN A 111 -11.43 -11.50 -18.33
CA ASN A 111 -12.56 -11.75 -19.24
C ASN A 111 -13.82 -12.31 -18.56
N ARG A 112 -13.80 -12.48 -17.23
CA ARG A 112 -14.89 -13.07 -16.43
C ARG A 112 -15.23 -14.51 -16.82
N GLU A 113 -14.26 -15.24 -17.35
CA GLU A 113 -14.38 -16.67 -17.67
C GLU A 113 -14.30 -17.51 -16.38
N THR A 114 -15.06 -18.60 -16.35
CA THR A 114 -15.10 -19.50 -15.20
C THR A 114 -14.06 -20.60 -15.35
N ARG A 115 -13.05 -20.61 -14.47
CA ARG A 115 -12.05 -21.70 -14.34
C ARG A 115 -12.33 -22.61 -13.15
N GLY A 116 -13.22 -22.20 -12.24
CA GLY A 116 -13.59 -22.93 -11.03
C GLY A 116 -14.68 -22.23 -10.22
N PRO A 117 -15.16 -22.83 -9.12
CA PRO A 117 -16.29 -22.32 -8.36
C PRO A 117 -16.06 -20.94 -7.73
N GLN A 118 -14.79 -20.53 -7.55
CA GLN A 118 -14.41 -19.25 -6.94
C GLN A 118 -13.86 -18.23 -7.96
N SER A 119 -14.02 -18.46 -9.27
CA SER A 119 -13.46 -17.57 -10.29
C SER A 119 -13.94 -16.12 -10.17
N SER A 120 -15.19 -15.91 -9.76
CA SER A 120 -15.76 -14.56 -9.62
C SER A 120 -15.04 -13.68 -8.60
N VAL A 121 -14.38 -14.27 -7.61
CA VAL A 121 -13.59 -13.54 -6.61
C VAL A 121 -12.39 -12.84 -7.27
N MET A 122 -11.80 -13.46 -8.30
CA MET A 122 -10.62 -12.93 -8.99
C MET A 122 -10.95 -11.93 -10.11
N TYR A 123 -12.20 -11.79 -10.53
CA TYR A 123 -12.57 -10.92 -11.67
C TYR A 123 -12.25 -9.45 -11.42
N ALA A 124 -12.51 -8.96 -10.19
CA ALA A 124 -12.23 -7.56 -9.86
C ALA A 124 -10.71 -7.29 -9.82
N THR A 125 -9.95 -8.19 -9.19
CA THR A 125 -8.49 -8.09 -9.09
C THR A 125 -7.84 -8.15 -10.48
N ALA A 126 -8.20 -9.15 -11.29
CA ALA A 126 -7.64 -9.30 -12.64
C ALA A 126 -8.11 -8.20 -13.60
N GLY A 127 -9.29 -7.63 -13.38
CA GLY A 127 -9.84 -6.55 -14.20
C GLY A 127 -8.92 -5.32 -14.27
N GLY A 128 -8.25 -5.00 -13.17
CA GLY A 128 -7.34 -3.85 -13.06
C GLY A 128 -5.93 -4.05 -13.62
N LEU A 129 -5.54 -5.28 -13.97
CA LEU A 129 -4.18 -5.59 -14.41
C LEU A 129 -3.98 -5.33 -15.90
N SER A 130 -2.87 -4.72 -16.29
CA SER A 130 -2.43 -4.70 -17.69
C SER A 130 -1.84 -6.06 -18.09
N GLU A 131 -1.65 -6.29 -19.39
CA GLU A 131 -0.95 -7.49 -19.89
C GLU A 131 0.48 -7.59 -19.35
N THR A 132 1.17 -6.45 -19.25
CA THR A 132 2.50 -6.35 -18.65
C THR A 132 2.48 -6.72 -17.17
N ASP A 133 1.50 -6.27 -16.41
CA ASP A 133 1.37 -6.63 -14.99
C ASP A 133 1.15 -8.14 -14.83
N MET A 134 0.26 -8.73 -15.64
CA MET A 134 0.00 -10.17 -15.60
C MET A 134 1.27 -10.97 -15.96
N SER A 135 2.03 -10.52 -16.95
CA SER A 135 3.31 -11.14 -17.32
C SER A 135 4.35 -11.04 -16.21
N ASN A 136 4.50 -9.86 -15.59
CA ASN A 136 5.45 -9.64 -14.50
C ASN A 136 5.07 -10.47 -13.26
N LEU A 137 3.78 -10.48 -12.89
CA LEU A 137 3.25 -11.32 -11.81
C LEU A 137 3.51 -12.80 -12.08
N GLY A 138 3.26 -13.28 -13.30
CA GLY A 138 3.58 -14.65 -13.68
C GLY A 138 5.07 -14.96 -13.57
N ALA A 139 5.94 -14.06 -14.03
CA ALA A 139 7.39 -14.21 -13.93
C ALA A 139 7.86 -14.29 -12.47
N TYR A 140 7.24 -13.54 -11.55
CA TYR A 140 7.54 -13.64 -10.13
C TYR A 140 7.00 -14.93 -9.50
N VAL A 141 5.74 -15.30 -9.78
CA VAL A 141 5.12 -16.51 -9.24
C VAL A 141 5.89 -17.77 -9.62
N GLU A 142 6.47 -17.83 -10.82
CA GLU A 142 7.32 -18.94 -11.26
C GLU A 142 8.61 -19.10 -10.43
N THR A 143 9.00 -18.06 -9.67
CA THR A 143 10.15 -18.11 -8.76
C THR A 143 9.80 -18.55 -7.34
N LEU A 144 8.50 -18.71 -7.02
CA LEU A 144 8.00 -19.15 -5.71
C LEU A 144 8.00 -20.67 -5.59
#